data_AF-A0A534IV67-F1
#
_entry.id   AF-A0A534IV67-F1
#
_cell.length_a   1.000
_cell.length_b   1.000
_cell.length_c   1.000
_cell.angle_alpha   90.00
_cell.angle_beta   90.00
_cell.angle_gamma   90.00
#
_symmetry.space_group_name_H-M   'P 1'
#
loop_
_entity.id
_entity.type
_entity.pdbx_description
1 polymer ?
#
loop_
_entity_poly.entity_id
_entity_poly.type
_entity_poly.pdbx_seq_one_letter_code
_entity_poly.pdbx_strand_id
1 'polypeptide(L)'
;MVRIFRGGVLDERFEGSVVVIGPRPTTMTGLVRGDLFVRDNSVCDVTGMVSGNLLAERTGKALLHGLVTKAAKSAGGDLEVYGMVQGDVINEGGRLFVDKGAVVRGKVVGQTHTGPIPPPEKVVAAPSPAPATTPTPMPTPPPAPKTPAPPNP
;
A
#
# COMPACT_ATOMS: atom_id res chain seq x y z
N MET A 1 6.95 5.36 -26.18
CA MET A 1 5.71 4.58 -26.05
C MET A 1 5.43 4.37 -24.56
N VAL A 2 4.19 4.53 -24.09
CA VAL A 2 3.81 4.31 -22.69
C VAL A 2 2.58 3.39 -22.67
N ARG A 3 2.58 2.35 -21.83
CA ARG A 3 1.45 1.41 -21.68
C ARG A 3 0.92 1.45 -20.26
N ILE A 4 -0.41 1.47 -20.15
CA ILE A 4 -1.11 1.55 -18.86
C ILE A 4 -1.69 0.18 -18.53
N PHE A 5 -1.41 -0.32 -17.34
CA PHE A 5 -1.94 -1.57 -16.80
C PHE A 5 -2.90 -1.26 -15.65
N ARG A 6 -4.02 -1.98 -15.62
CA ARG A 6 -5.09 -1.82 -14.62
C ARG A 6 -5.40 -3.12 -13.87
N GLY A 7 -4.35 -3.84 -13.49
CA GLY A 7 -4.42 -5.18 -12.95
C GLY A 7 -4.00 -6.26 -13.95
N GLY A 8 -3.75 -7.46 -13.42
CA GLY A 8 -3.39 -8.64 -14.19
C GLY A 8 -1.90 -8.94 -14.16
N VAL A 9 -1.43 -9.67 -15.18
CA VAL A 9 -0.02 -10.06 -15.29
C VAL A 9 0.59 -9.38 -16.51
N LEU A 10 1.79 -8.84 -16.34
CA LEU A 10 2.66 -8.40 -17.41
C LEU A 10 3.84 -9.38 -17.50
N ASP A 11 3.74 -10.36 -18.39
CA ASP A 11 4.76 -11.39 -18.65
C ASP A 11 5.56 -11.14 -19.93
N GLU A 12 5.02 -10.32 -20.84
CA GLU A 12 5.68 -10.00 -22.09
C GLU A 12 6.88 -9.05 -21.92
N ARG A 13 7.75 -9.05 -22.94
CA ARG A 13 8.75 -8.00 -23.10
C ARG A 13 8.07 -6.75 -23.66
N PHE A 14 8.11 -5.67 -22.89
CA PHE A 14 7.58 -4.38 -23.27
C PHE A 14 8.71 -3.37 -23.51
N GLU A 15 8.67 -2.69 -24.66
CA GLU A 15 9.59 -1.60 -24.98
C GLU A 15 8.89 -0.25 -24.77
N GLY A 16 9.37 0.50 -23.78
CA GLY A 16 8.76 1.75 -23.32
C GLY A 16 8.46 1.73 -21.83
N SER A 17 7.81 2.80 -21.36
CA SER A 17 7.48 2.96 -19.95
C SER A 17 6.11 2.36 -19.62
N VAL A 18 6.00 1.77 -18.44
CA VAL A 18 4.78 1.14 -17.94
C VAL A 18 4.22 1.97 -16.79
N VAL A 19 2.92 2.20 -16.81
CA VAL A 19 2.21 2.84 -15.71
C VAL A 19 1.16 1.86 -15.18
N VAL A 20 1.26 1.52 -13.91
CA VAL A 20 0.30 0.66 -13.21
C VAL A 20 -0.63 1.54 -12.39
N ILE A 21 -1.92 1.49 -12.72
CA ILE A 21 -2.98 2.27 -12.06
C ILE A 21 -4.21 1.41 -11.74
N GLY A 22 -4.96 1.77 -10.71
CA GLY A 22 -6.21 1.12 -10.36
C GLY A 22 -6.11 0.05 -9.27
N PRO A 23 -7.28 -0.37 -8.73
CA PRO A 23 -7.36 -1.09 -7.46
C PRO A 23 -6.97 -2.57 -7.56
N ARG A 24 -6.66 -3.07 -8.75
CA ARG A 24 -6.32 -4.48 -8.95
C ARG A 24 -4.81 -4.66 -8.87
N PRO A 25 -4.31 -5.64 -8.10
CA PRO A 25 -2.89 -5.92 -8.07
C PRO A 25 -2.40 -6.32 -9.46
N THR A 26 -1.21 -5.86 -9.81
CA THR A 26 -0.55 -6.18 -11.07
C THR A 26 0.76 -6.87 -10.79
N THR A 27 0.96 -8.06 -11.35
CA THR A 27 2.22 -8.78 -11.25
C THR A 27 3.01 -8.57 -12.53
N MET A 28 4.22 -8.04 -12.42
CA MET A 28 5.14 -7.85 -13.52
C MET A 28 6.26 -8.90 -13.44
N THR A 29 6.16 -9.93 -14.27
CA THR A 29 7.17 -11.00 -14.44
C THR A 29 8.04 -10.77 -15.67
N GLY A 30 7.57 -9.97 -16.63
CA GLY A 30 8.23 -9.71 -17.90
C GLY A 30 9.40 -8.75 -17.83
N LEU A 31 9.84 -8.29 -19.00
CA LEU A 31 10.94 -7.34 -19.15
C LEU A 31 10.42 -5.99 -19.64
N VAL A 32 10.64 -4.94 -18.87
CA VAL A 32 10.28 -3.56 -19.23
C VAL A 32 11.54 -2.79 -19.60
N ARG A 33 11.71 -2.48 -20.90
CA ARG A 33 12.78 -1.60 -21.41
C ARG A 33 12.37 -0.13 -21.30
N GLY A 34 12.11 0.32 -20.09
CA GLY A 34 11.73 1.69 -19.79
C GLY A 34 11.45 1.86 -18.31
N ASP A 35 10.78 2.94 -17.96
CA ASP A 35 10.47 3.26 -16.57
C ASP A 35 9.15 2.60 -16.14
N LEU A 36 9.07 2.18 -14.88
CA LEU A 36 7.85 1.63 -14.28
C LEU A 36 7.32 2.62 -13.25
N PHE A 37 6.08 3.06 -13.42
CA PHE A 37 5.39 3.97 -12.51
C PHE A 37 4.22 3.26 -11.84
N VAL A 38 4.16 3.27 -10.52
CA VAL A 38 3.05 2.68 -9.74
C VAL A 38 2.36 3.80 -8.97
N ARG A 39 1.07 4.01 -9.23
CA ARG A 39 0.28 5.13 -8.65
C ARG A 39 -1.20 4.76 -8.49
N ASP A 40 -2.03 5.70 -8.05
CA ASP A 40 -3.49 5.56 -7.95
C ASP A 40 -3.95 4.36 -7.10
N ASN A 41 -3.36 4.23 -5.90
CA ASN A 41 -3.67 3.15 -4.95
C ASN A 41 -3.47 1.73 -5.52
N SER A 42 -2.56 1.60 -6.49
CA SER A 42 -2.23 0.32 -7.12
C SER A 42 -1.15 -0.41 -6.36
N VAL A 43 -1.22 -1.74 -6.42
CA VAL A 43 -0.14 -2.61 -5.96
C VAL A 43 0.51 -3.25 -7.18
N CYS A 44 1.83 -3.11 -7.30
CA CYS A 44 2.61 -3.79 -8.32
C CYS A 44 3.66 -4.68 -7.67
N ASP A 45 3.59 -5.97 -7.98
CA ASP A 45 4.62 -6.94 -7.61
C ASP A 45 5.55 -7.15 -8.82
N VAL A 46 6.79 -6.73 -8.69
CA VAL A 46 7.80 -6.74 -9.74
C VAL A 46 8.77 -7.87 -9.47
N THR A 47 8.57 -9.00 -10.14
CA THR A 47 9.45 -10.18 -10.11
C THR A 47 10.39 -10.22 -11.31
N GLY A 48 10.03 -9.54 -12.40
CA GLY A 48 10.80 -9.45 -13.64
C GLY A 48 11.93 -8.41 -13.61
N MET A 49 12.23 -7.86 -14.79
CA MET A 49 13.30 -6.88 -14.96
C MET A 49 12.78 -5.53 -15.44
N VAL A 50 13.18 -4.46 -14.75
CA VAL A 50 12.97 -3.07 -15.18
C VAL A 50 14.33 -2.50 -15.59
N SER A 51 14.52 -2.22 -16.89
CA SER A 51 15.77 -1.62 -17.38
C SER A 51 15.85 -0.10 -17.17
N GLY A 52 14.73 0.54 -16.83
CA GLY A 52 14.67 1.96 -16.49
C GLY A 52 14.60 2.19 -14.99
N ASN A 53 13.94 3.28 -14.61
CA ASN A 53 13.69 3.63 -13.22
C ASN A 53 12.39 3.01 -12.73
N LEU A 54 12.34 2.64 -11.46
CA LEU A 54 11.12 2.24 -10.78
C LEU A 54 10.66 3.40 -9.89
N LEU A 55 9.45 3.90 -10.09
CA LEU A 55 8.84 4.97 -9.31
C LEU A 55 7.58 4.47 -8.62
N ALA A 56 7.59 4.48 -7.28
CA ALA A 56 6.38 4.39 -6.47
C ALA A 56 5.88 5.81 -6.16
N GLU A 57 4.86 6.26 -6.86
CA GLU A 57 4.26 7.58 -6.65
C GLU A 57 3.19 7.54 -5.55
N ARG A 58 2.63 8.70 -5.20
CA ARG A 58 1.62 8.87 -4.15
C ARG A 58 0.55 7.78 -4.18
N THR A 59 0.34 7.10 -3.05
CA THR A 59 -0.57 5.95 -2.84
C THR A 59 -0.24 4.66 -3.61
N GLY A 60 0.72 4.66 -4.53
CA GLY A 60 1.17 3.44 -5.19
C GLY A 60 2.04 2.60 -4.27
N LYS A 61 1.89 1.27 -4.35
CA LYS A 61 2.73 0.30 -3.65
C LYS A 61 3.50 -0.57 -4.64
N ALA A 62 4.82 -0.54 -4.58
CA ALA A 62 5.69 -1.37 -5.40
C ALA A 62 6.47 -2.36 -4.52
N LEU A 63 6.31 -3.66 -4.78
CA LEU A 63 7.12 -4.72 -4.19
C LEU A 63 8.11 -5.18 -5.24
N LEU A 64 9.40 -4.96 -5.01
CA LEU A 64 10.45 -5.31 -5.95
C LEU A 64 11.13 -6.61 -5.48
N HIS A 65 10.80 -7.73 -6.12
CA HIS A 65 11.49 -9.02 -5.98
C HIS A 65 12.53 -9.25 -7.09
N GLY A 66 12.38 -8.57 -8.23
CA GLY A 66 13.23 -8.70 -9.40
C GLY A 66 14.44 -7.77 -9.42
N LEU A 67 14.78 -7.29 -10.63
CA LEU A 67 15.94 -6.42 -10.88
C LEU A 67 15.51 -5.07 -11.44
N VAL A 68 16.00 -3.98 -10.83
CA VAL A 68 15.98 -2.64 -11.42
C VAL A 68 17.40 -2.24 -11.79
N THR A 69 17.64 -1.90 -13.06
CA THR A 69 19.01 -1.58 -13.52
C THR A 69 19.40 -0.11 -13.35
N LYS A 70 18.44 0.79 -13.13
CA LYS A 70 18.71 2.19 -12.75
C LYS A 70 18.27 2.45 -11.31
N ALA A 71 17.59 3.56 -11.05
CA ALA A 71 17.20 3.97 -9.71
C ALA A 71 15.80 3.46 -9.35
N ALA A 72 15.60 3.17 -8.06
CA ALA A 72 14.29 2.92 -7.48
C ALA A 72 13.92 4.09 -6.57
N LYS A 73 12.81 4.77 -6.84
CA LYS A 73 12.40 5.98 -6.15
C LYS A 73 11.01 5.82 -5.55
N SER A 74 10.87 6.20 -4.28
CA SER A 74 9.57 6.38 -3.63
C SER A 74 9.25 7.88 -3.55
N ALA A 75 8.29 8.33 -4.34
CA ALA A 75 7.83 9.71 -4.42
C ALA A 75 6.43 9.84 -3.77
N GLY A 76 6.34 9.52 -2.48
CA GLY A 76 5.08 9.52 -1.72
C GLY A 76 4.31 8.20 -1.73
N GLY A 77 4.84 7.15 -2.36
CA GLY A 77 4.29 5.79 -2.36
C GLY A 77 4.95 4.88 -1.32
N ASP A 78 4.58 3.61 -1.35
CA ASP A 78 5.21 2.54 -0.58
C ASP A 78 6.13 1.74 -1.52
N LEU A 79 7.43 1.72 -1.23
CA LEU A 79 8.42 0.96 -1.99
C LEU A 79 9.07 -0.07 -1.08
N GLU A 80 8.95 -1.34 -1.43
CA GLU A 80 9.61 -2.45 -0.74
C GLU A 80 10.60 -3.11 -1.67
N VAL A 81 11.86 -3.19 -1.26
CA VAL A 81 12.96 -3.75 -2.05
C VAL A 81 13.37 -5.07 -1.41
N TYR A 82 13.04 -6.18 -2.06
CA TYR A 82 13.46 -7.54 -1.70
C TYR A 82 14.51 -8.09 -2.67
N GLY A 83 14.52 -7.61 -3.91
CA GLY A 83 15.43 -8.03 -4.97
C GLY A 83 16.69 -7.18 -5.08
N MET A 84 17.08 -6.86 -6.31
CA MET A 84 18.30 -6.12 -6.60
C MET A 84 18.01 -4.77 -7.29
N VAL A 85 18.70 -3.72 -6.83
CA VAL A 85 18.73 -2.40 -7.48
C VAL A 85 20.18 -2.07 -7.82
N GLN A 86 20.46 -1.88 -9.11
CA GLN A 86 21.83 -1.52 -9.55
C GLN A 86 22.17 -0.06 -9.29
N GLY A 87 21.19 0.84 -9.39
CA GLY A 87 21.37 2.26 -9.12
C GLY A 87 20.99 2.65 -7.70
N ASP A 88 20.63 3.91 -7.55
CA ASP A 88 20.28 4.51 -6.26
C ASP A 88 18.85 4.15 -5.83
N VAL A 89 18.65 4.03 -4.53
CA VAL A 89 17.33 3.90 -3.90
C VAL A 89 17.02 5.19 -3.17
N ILE A 90 15.99 5.91 -3.60
CA ILE A 90 15.71 7.27 -3.12
C ILE A 90 14.30 7.32 -2.53
N ASN A 91 14.17 7.80 -1.30
CA ASN A 91 12.87 8.12 -0.68
C ASN A 91 12.64 9.64 -0.61
N GLU A 92 11.71 10.13 -1.43
CA GLU A 92 11.25 11.53 -1.53
C GLU A 92 9.85 11.70 -0.90
N GLY A 93 9.65 11.17 0.31
CA GLY A 93 8.45 11.42 1.11
C GLY A 93 7.39 10.31 1.07
N GLY A 94 7.77 9.10 0.64
CA GLY A 94 6.99 7.89 0.81
C GLY A 94 7.51 7.01 1.94
N ARG A 95 7.14 5.73 1.92
CA ARG A 95 7.76 4.70 2.77
C ARG A 95 8.68 3.86 1.90
N LEU A 96 9.88 3.59 2.41
CA LEU A 96 10.86 2.75 1.75
C LEU A 96 11.29 1.67 2.73
N PHE A 97 11.09 0.41 2.39
CA PHE A 97 11.62 -0.72 3.12
C PHE A 97 12.63 -1.44 2.24
N VAL A 98 13.79 -1.77 2.78
CA VAL A 98 14.81 -2.57 2.09
C VAL A 98 15.02 -3.81 2.94
N ASP A 99 14.71 -4.97 2.38
CA ASP A 99 14.88 -6.24 3.06
C ASP A 99 16.36 -6.56 3.30
N LYS A 100 16.64 -7.38 4.31
CA LYS A 100 18.00 -7.81 4.65
C LYS A 100 18.67 -8.60 3.51
N GLY A 101 17.88 -9.30 2.70
CA GLY A 101 18.35 -10.04 1.52
C GLY A 101 18.49 -9.20 0.25
N ALA A 102 18.02 -7.95 0.26
CA ALA A 102 18.05 -7.10 -0.91
C ALA A 102 19.47 -6.57 -1.20
N VAL A 103 19.80 -6.41 -2.48
CA VAL A 103 21.12 -5.93 -2.92
C VAL A 103 20.98 -4.59 -3.62
N VAL A 104 21.47 -3.53 -2.98
CA VAL A 104 21.55 -2.19 -3.58
C VAL A 104 23.00 -1.88 -3.90
N ARG A 105 23.31 -1.66 -5.19
CA ARG A 105 24.67 -1.29 -5.63
C ARG A 105 24.92 0.22 -5.63
N GLY A 106 23.87 1.03 -5.73
CA GLY A 106 23.97 2.48 -5.60
C GLY A 106 23.84 2.96 -4.16
N LYS A 107 23.47 4.23 -4.00
CA LYS A 107 23.26 4.88 -2.71
C LYS A 107 21.82 4.73 -2.27
N VAL A 108 21.61 4.52 -0.97
CA VAL A 108 20.28 4.64 -0.34
C VAL A 108 20.16 6.04 0.25
N VAL A 109 19.20 6.82 -0.21
CA VAL A 109 19.00 8.23 0.17
C VAL A 109 17.59 8.43 0.71
N GLY A 110 17.47 9.04 1.89
CA GLY A 110 16.20 9.33 2.53
C GLY A 110 15.89 8.39 3.70
N GLN A 111 14.67 8.49 4.23
CA GLN A 111 14.24 7.67 5.36
C GLN A 111 13.89 6.25 4.91
N THR A 112 14.44 5.24 5.59
CA THR A 112 14.07 3.83 5.42
C THR A 112 13.31 3.34 6.64
N HIS A 113 12.24 2.57 6.42
CA HIS A 113 11.55 1.83 7.45
C HIS A 113 12.24 0.49 7.72
N THR A 114 12.16 0.03 8.97
CA THR A 114 12.84 -1.20 9.45
C THR A 114 11.99 -2.46 9.30
N GLY A 115 10.74 -2.37 8.85
CA GLY A 115 9.84 -3.52 8.70
C GLY A 115 9.06 -3.50 7.38
N PRO A 116 8.65 -4.68 6.86
CA PRO A 116 7.81 -4.79 5.66
C PRO A 116 6.58 -3.90 5.80
N ILE A 117 6.28 -3.14 4.75
CA ILE A 117 5.08 -2.30 4.76
C ILE A 117 3.91 -3.28 4.57
N PRO A 118 2.91 -3.33 5.47
CA PRO A 118 1.78 -4.22 5.27
C PRO A 118 1.17 -3.96 3.89
N PRO A 119 0.73 -4.99 3.13
CA PRO A 119 -0.11 -4.78 1.97
C PRO A 119 -1.25 -3.82 2.32
N PRO A 120 -1.74 -2.98 1.38
CA PRO A 120 -3.07 -2.40 1.51
C PRO A 120 -4.06 -3.57 1.40
N GLU A 121 -4.14 -4.38 2.45
CA GLU A 121 -5.21 -5.31 2.65
C GLU A 121 -6.46 -4.46 2.78
N LYS A 122 -7.40 -4.72 1.86
CA LYS A 122 -8.82 -4.53 2.13
C LYS A 122 -9.06 -4.91 3.59
N VAL A 123 -9.82 -4.08 4.30
CA VAL A 123 -10.41 -4.40 5.62
C VAL A 123 -10.83 -5.87 5.67
N VAL A 124 -10.01 -6.74 6.24
CA VAL A 124 -10.40 -8.09 6.65
C VAL A 124 -9.67 -8.42 7.95
N ALA A 125 -10.46 -8.46 9.02
CA ALA A 125 -10.24 -9.18 10.26
C ALA A 125 -8.96 -8.89 11.06
N ALA A 126 -9.05 -7.87 11.92
CA ALA A 126 -8.51 -8.04 13.26
C ALA A 126 -9.07 -9.34 13.85
N PRO A 127 -8.28 -10.22 14.50
CA PRO A 127 -8.85 -11.08 15.51
C PRO A 127 -9.38 -10.12 16.59
N SER A 128 -10.71 -10.02 16.70
CA SER A 128 -11.36 -9.25 17.76
C SER A 128 -10.74 -9.65 19.11
N PRO A 129 -10.07 -8.75 19.84
CA PRO A 129 -10.10 -8.86 21.29
C PRO A 129 -11.57 -8.66 21.67
N ALA A 130 -12.08 -9.50 22.55
CA ALA A 130 -13.45 -9.46 23.04
C ALA A 130 -13.89 -8.02 23.40
N PRO A 131 -15.15 -7.62 23.11
CA PRO A 131 -15.65 -6.33 23.56
C PRO A 131 -15.66 -6.29 25.09
N ALA A 132 -14.84 -5.42 25.66
CA ALA A 132 -14.97 -5.02 27.06
C ALA A 132 -16.36 -4.38 27.24
N THR A 133 -17.07 -4.93 28.22
CA THR A 133 -18.36 -4.54 28.77
C THR A 133 -18.69 -3.05 28.66
N THR A 134 -19.76 -2.73 27.93
CA THR A 134 -20.49 -1.47 28.04
C THR A 134 -20.99 -1.27 29.48
N PRO A 135 -20.68 -0.17 30.18
CA PRO A 135 -21.42 0.19 31.39
C PRO A 135 -22.83 0.63 30.98
N THR A 136 -23.82 -0.09 31.49
CA THR A 136 -25.26 0.12 31.34
C THR A 136 -25.69 1.57 31.55
N PRO A 137 -26.64 2.09 30.75
CA PRO A 137 -27.24 3.39 31.00
C PRO A 137 -28.09 3.38 32.28
N MET A 138 -27.94 4.46 33.04
CA MET A 138 -28.61 4.79 34.30
C MET A 138 -30.15 4.70 34.15
N PRO A 139 -30.89 4.02 35.05
CA PRO A 139 -32.34 3.97 34.98
C PRO A 139 -32.96 5.32 35.37
N THR A 140 -33.83 5.81 34.51
CA THR A 140 -34.64 7.02 34.70
C THR A 140 -35.64 6.81 35.87
N PRO A 141 -35.87 7.79 36.75
CA PRO A 141 -36.81 7.64 37.86
C PRO A 141 -38.26 7.48 37.38
N PRO A 142 -39.10 6.68 38.06
CA PRO A 142 -40.51 6.52 37.71
C PRO A 142 -41.31 7.80 37.94
N PRO A 143 -42.34 8.08 37.11
CA PRO A 143 -43.24 9.21 37.32
C PRO A 143 -44.10 9.00 38.58
N ALA A 144 -44.21 10.05 39.39
CA ALA A 144 -45.01 10.09 40.61
C ALA A 144 -46.52 9.85 40.33
N PRO A 145 -47.25 9.15 41.21
CA PRO A 145 -48.70 8.94 41.08
C PRO A 145 -49.45 10.27 41.25
N LYS A 146 -50.28 10.64 40.26
CA LYS A 146 -51.30 11.68 40.43
C LYS A 146 -52.47 11.10 41.22
N THR A 147 -52.71 11.68 42.39
CA THR A 147 -53.89 11.49 43.23
C THR A 147 -55.18 11.75 42.45
N PRO A 148 -56.24 10.92 42.58
CA PRO A 148 -57.55 11.23 42.05
C PRO A 148 -58.20 12.39 42.83
N ALA A 149 -58.68 13.40 42.13
CA ALA A 149 -59.56 14.42 42.72
C ALA A 149 -60.95 13.81 42.98
N PRO A 150 -61.61 14.12 44.11
CA PRO A 150 -62.92 13.59 44.44
C PRO A 150 -64.04 14.20 43.57
N PRO A 151 -65.17 13.49 43.41
CA PRO A 151 -66.30 13.91 42.60
C PRO A 151 -67.11 14.98 43.34
N ASN A 152 -67.70 15.92 42.61
CA ASN A 152 -68.75 16.76 43.16
C ASN A 152 -69.98 16.72 42.24
N PRO A 153 -71.20 16.62 42.82
CA PRO A 153 -72.48 16.56 42.11
C PRO A 153 -72.91 17.91 41.52
#